data_AF-A0A5S9M6M4-F1
#
_entry.id   AF-A0A5S9M6M4-F1
#
_cell.length_a   1.000
_cell.length_b   1.000
_cell.length_c   1.000
_cell.angle_alpha   90.00
_cell.angle_beta   90.00
_cell.angle_gamma   90.00
#
_symmetry.space_group_name_H-M   'P 1'
#
loop_
_entity.id
_entity.type
_entity.pdbx_description
1 polymer ?
#
loop_
_entity_poly.entity_id
_entity_poly.type
_entity_poly.pdbx_seq_one_letter_code
_entity_poly.pdbx_strand_id
1 'polypeptide(L)' 'MIELQKEGPVIATGNEQGLLLTGVQPAGRKKMSGEDFLRGANIEIGQKLGLMNEEK' A
#
# COMPACT_ATOMS: atom_id res chain seq x y z
N MET A 1 4.87 1.22 8.96
CA MET A 1 4.12 -0.03 9.20
C MET A 1 2.83 0.03 8.41
N ILE A 2 2.28 -1.12 8.03
CA ILE A 2 1.00 -1.24 7.32
C ILE A 2 -0.05 -1.84 8.25
N GLU A 3 -1.25 -1.29 8.23
CA GLU A 3 -2.48 -1.86 8.79
C GLU A 3 -3.46 -2.15 7.65
N LEU A 4 -4.30 -3.19 7.76
CA LEU A 4 -5.25 -3.57 6.73
C LEU A 4 -6.66 -3.15 7.12
N GLN A 5 -7.29 -2.33 6.29
CA GLN A 5 -8.71 -1.97 6.39
C GLN A 5 -9.47 -2.46 5.17
N LYS A 6 -10.80 -2.44 5.22
CA LYS A 6 -11.64 -2.95 4.13
C LYS A 6 -11.36 -2.19 2.82
N GLU A 7 -11.25 -0.87 2.93
CA GLU A 7 -11.08 0.10 1.84
C GLU A 7 -9.67 0.08 1.21
N GLY A 8 -8.68 -0.45 1.93
CA GLY A 8 -7.28 -0.47 1.50
C GLY A 8 -6.30 -0.51 2.67
N PRO A 9 -4.98 -0.65 2.39
CA PRO A 9 -3.96 -0.61 3.43
C PRO A 9 -3.75 0.82 3.94
N VAL A 10 -3.60 0.96 5.26
CA VAL A 10 -3.19 2.20 5.92
C VAL A 10 -1.68 2.18 6.12
N ILE A 11 -1.00 3.19 5.59
CA ILE A 11 0.45 3.34 5.65
C ILE A 11 0.79 4.32 6.77
N ALA A 12 1.48 3.84 7.80
CA ALA A 12 1.98 4.72 8.86
C ALA A 12 3.03 5.68 8.31
N THR A 13 2.95 6.95 8.72
CA THR A 13 3.87 8.00 8.32
C THR A 13 4.81 8.38 9.48
N GLY A 14 5.54 9.49 9.37
CA GLY A 14 6.46 9.97 10.41
C GLY A 14 5.79 10.59 11.65
N ASN A 15 4.46 10.53 11.74
CA ASN A 15 3.70 11.02 12.89
C ASN A 15 2.59 10.01 13.28
N GLU A 16 1.70 10.40 14.19
CA GLU A 16 0.59 9.56 14.68
C GLU A 16 -0.55 9.36 13.65
N GLN A 17 -0.45 9.97 12.47
CA GLN A 17 -1.45 9.86 11.41
C GLN A 17 -0.97 8.92 10.30
N GLY A 18 -1.79 7.94 9.95
CA GLY A 18 -1.60 7.07 8.80
C GLY A 18 -2.28 7.61 7.55
N LEU A 19 -1.83 7.15 6.38
CA LEU A 19 -2.45 7.43 5.08
C LEU A 19 -3.18 6.19 4.57
N LEU A 20 -4.50 6.29 4.38
CA LEU A 20 -5.28 5.24 3.74
C LEU A 20 -5.06 5.25 2.22
N LEU A 21 -4.59 4.13 1.67
CA LEU A 21 -4.42 3.95 0.24
C LEU A 21 -5.75 3.55 -0.41
N THR A 22 -6.48 4.53 -0.94
CA THR A 22 -7.78 4.30 -1.61
C THR A 22 -7.64 3.87 -3.07
N GLY A 23 -6.48 4.07 -3.70
CA GLY A 23 -6.22 3.62 -5.06
C GLY A 23 -4.74 3.69 -5.44
N VAL A 24 -4.31 2.76 -6.30
CA VAL A 24 -2.91 2.58 -6.67
C VAL A 24 -2.79 2.09 -8.11
N GLN A 25 -1.66 2.38 -8.75
CA GLN A 25 -1.29 1.80 -10.03
C GLN A 25 0.08 1.11 -9.87
N PRO A 26 0.12 -0.22 -9.70
CA PRO A 26 1.37 -0.95 -9.66
C PRO A 26 2.09 -0.88 -11.01
N ALA A 27 3.41 -1.02 -11.00
CA ALA A 27 4.22 -1.02 -12.21
C ALA A 27 3.72 -2.08 -13.21
N GLY A 28 3.53 -1.70 -14.47
CA GLY A 28 3.03 -2.57 -15.53
C GLY A 28 1.58 -3.03 -15.38
N ARG A 29 0.81 -2.50 -14.42
CA ARG A 29 -0.61 -2.85 -14.18
C ARG A 29 -1.51 -1.63 -14.34
N LYS A 30 -2.82 -1.89 -14.53
CA LYS A 30 -3.84 -0.84 -14.54
C LYS A 30 -4.03 -0.27 -13.13
N LYS A 31 -4.48 0.99 -13.07
CA LYS A 31 -4.97 1.60 -11.83
C LYS A 31 -6.10 0.76 -11.24
N MET A 32 -6.09 0.58 -9.93
CA MET A 32 -7.06 -0.21 -9.17
C MET A 32 -7.36 0.46 -7.82
N SER A 33 -8.44 0.01 -7.18
CA SER A 33 -8.82 0.45 -5.84
C SER A 33 -7.88 -0.12 -4.78
N GLY A 34 -7.87 0.48 -3.59
CA GLY A 34 -7.18 -0.07 -2.42
C GLY A 34 -7.68 -1.46 -2.05
N GLU A 35 -9.00 -1.68 -2.14
CA GLU A 35 -9.66 -2.97 -1.91
C GLU A 35 -9.18 -4.05 -2.89
N ASP A 36 -9.14 -3.72 -4.19
CA ASP A 36 -8.67 -4.64 -5.23
C ASP A 36 -7.18 -4.93 -5.09
N PHE A 37 -6.41 -3.92 -4.67
CA PHE A 37 -5.00 -4.09 -4.37
C PHE A 37 -4.79 -5.10 -3.23
N LEU A 38 -5.55 -5.00 -2.13
CA LEU A 38 -5.47 -5.96 -1.01
C LEU A 38 -5.74 -7.41 -1.43
N ARG A 39 -6.68 -7.61 -2.37
CA ARG A 39 -7.03 -8.95 -2.85
C ARG A 39 -5.94 -9.58 -3.72
N GLY A 40 -5.20 -8.75 -4.46
CA GLY A 40 -4.19 -9.20 -5.42
C GLY A 40 -2.75 -9.12 -4.92
N ALA A 41 -2.47 -8.37 -3.86
CA ALA A 41 -1.14 -8.14 -3.34
C ALA A 41 -0.84 -9.01 -2.13
N ASN A 42 0.33 -9.63 -2.11
CA ASN A 42 0.87 -10.27 -0.91
C ASN A 42 1.55 -9.19 -0.05
N ILE A 43 0.76 -8.48 0.75
CA ILE A 43 1.26 -7.52 1.73
C ILE A 43 1.02 -8.03 3.15
N GLU A 44 1.96 -7.74 4.04
CA GLU A 44 1.89 -8.17 5.44
C GLU A 44 1.77 -6.97 6.38
N ILE A 45 1.06 -7.16 7.49
CA ILE A 45 1.00 -6.17 8.56
C ILE A 45 2.43 -5.92 9.06
N GLY A 46 2.78 -4.63 9.20
CA GLY A 46 4.12 -4.24 9.63
C GLY A 46 5.17 -4.13 8.52
N GLN A 47 4.85 -4.51 7.27
CA GLN A 47 5.75 -4.32 6.13
C GLN A 47 6.18 -2.84 5.98
N LYS A 48 7.42 -2.61 5.56
CA LYS A 48 7.96 -1.27 5.23
C LYS A 48 8.01 -1.10 3.72
N LEU A 49 7.47 0.02 3.24
CA LEU A 49 7.51 0.41 1.83
C LEU A 49 8.75 1.25 1.53
N GLY A 50 9.19 1.29 0.26
CA GLY A 50 10.29 2.15 -0.20
C GLY A 50 11.70 1.62 0.08
N LEU A 51 11.86 0.32 0.38
CA LEU A 51 13.17 -0.31 0.59
C LEU A 51 13.86 -0.75 -0.71
N MET A 52 13.10 -0.93 -1.78
CA MET A 52 13.62 -1.22 -3.11
C MET A 52 13.72 0.11 -3.86
N ASN A 53 14.94 0.55 -4.12
CA ASN A 53 15.20 1.65 -5.03
C ASN A 53 14.77 1.22 -6.44
N GLU A 54 13.96 2.03 -7.11
CA GLU A 54 13.77 1.92 -8.56
C GLU A 54 15.14 2.20 -9.21
N GLU A 55 15.76 1.16 -9.77
CA GLU A 55 16.88 1.38 -10.70
C GLU A 55 16.33 2.18 -11.88
N LYS A 56 16.95 3.34 -12.10
CA LYS A 56 16.55 4.33 -13.09
C LYS A 56 16.93 3.92 -14.50
#